data_AF-A0A258IC38-F1
#
_entry.id   AF-A0A258IC38-F1
#
_cell.length_a   1.000
_cell.length_b   1.000
_cell.length_c   1.000
_cell.angle_alpha   90.00
_cell.angle_beta   90.00
_cell.angle_gamma   90.00
#
_symmetry.space_group_name_H-M   'P 1'
#
loop_
_entity.id
_entity.type
_entity.pdbx_description
1 polymer ?
#
loop_
_entity_poly.entity_id
_entity_poly.type
_entity_poly.pdbx_seq_one_letter_code
_entity_poly.pdbx_strand_id
1 'polypeptide(L)'
;MTLRTMFRDFAFSAGEVLLPRSIKNKGILLAMRRSASAWARDGYVLSYPKSGRTWFRTMFGSMACAQFGLKVDNPMELQHFWKLSPGIPNIGFTHDDYPNLKFGRDVEWNKSFYRRKKVLLLTRDPRDVLVSYYFDAKNRMKVIDCDISTYLRCEKGSIDAIVAFYNAWAQARSVPRDFLWITYEDMQSDPRKVIRDSAKFFGLPDPSAELVDEIVEKGSFRNMRKAELQDSFKHERLRPADPNNPESFKVRRGKVGGYVDYLTAEDIAFVDDYIDRNLDPFFARYYSENWSAQSASEQAAAEPARVQATSAANDNRSRNRWAKAAAILAVFASGWIANEAEIGVSHPASASSLVDEAQEAYEASKARAKMASQVQNGAVDRQEILDATGVVLPELPGEWTVTDTQLYPSDLGTSVVMSVVTEEDEQISLFAAEEETSISELPATEVNHGMTVAYWEEGSVALALVGEVDAPRLQELAENLADNS
;
A
#
# COMPACT_ATOMS: atom_id res chain seq x y z
N MET A 1 7.77 26.73 -36.75
CA MET A 1 7.58 25.38 -36.17
C MET A 1 8.90 24.97 -35.52
N THR A 2 9.00 24.99 -34.19
CA THR A 2 10.24 24.72 -33.45
C THR A 2 10.70 23.26 -33.64
N LEU A 3 12.02 23.01 -33.64
CA LEU A 3 12.60 21.64 -33.71
C LEU A 3 11.96 20.68 -32.68
N ARG A 4 11.59 21.23 -31.51
CA ARG A 4 10.88 20.52 -30.44
C ARG A 4 9.47 20.06 -30.84
N THR A 5 8.74 20.87 -31.62
CA THR A 5 7.42 20.53 -32.16
C THR A 5 7.54 19.40 -33.17
N MET A 6 8.53 19.46 -34.08
CA MET A 6 8.78 18.42 -35.09
C MET A 6 9.13 17.06 -34.48
N PHE A 7 9.97 17.01 -33.44
CA PHE A 7 10.29 15.77 -32.72
C PHE A 7 9.13 15.27 -31.85
N ARG A 8 8.32 16.17 -31.28
CA ARG A 8 7.09 15.81 -30.57
C ARG A 8 6.10 15.16 -31.54
N ASP A 9 5.94 15.75 -32.72
CA ASP A 9 5.07 15.26 -33.78
C ASP A 9 5.61 13.94 -34.36
N PHE A 10 6.94 13.75 -34.47
CA PHE A 10 7.54 12.47 -34.85
C PHE A 10 7.30 11.37 -33.79
N ALA A 11 7.41 11.71 -32.51
CA ALA A 11 7.07 10.78 -31.42
C ALA A 11 5.55 10.47 -31.35
N PHE A 12 4.70 11.36 -31.89
CA PHE A 12 3.24 11.28 -31.90
C PHE A 12 2.68 10.56 -33.15
N SER A 13 3.11 10.94 -34.36
CA SER A 13 2.60 10.51 -35.67
C SER A 13 2.83 9.02 -35.99
N ALA A 14 3.86 8.39 -35.42
CA ALA A 14 4.11 6.96 -35.61
C ALA A 14 3.10 6.03 -34.87
N GLY A 15 2.02 6.59 -34.31
CA GLY A 15 0.89 5.86 -33.72
C GLY A 15 -0.15 5.37 -34.73
N GLU A 16 -0.22 5.92 -35.95
CA GLU A 16 -1.30 5.59 -36.90
C GLU A 16 -0.87 5.31 -38.36
N VAL A 17 0.41 5.50 -38.72
CA VAL A 17 0.85 5.19 -40.09
C VAL A 17 1.32 3.73 -40.18
N LEU A 18 0.48 2.90 -40.83
CA LEU A 18 0.77 1.55 -41.35
C LEU A 18 2.26 1.38 -41.71
N LEU A 19 3.02 0.72 -40.85
CA LEU A 19 4.41 0.37 -41.17
C LEU A 19 4.42 -0.88 -42.06
N PRO A 20 4.98 -0.82 -43.29
CA PRO A 20 5.15 -1.99 -44.13
C PRO A 20 6.00 -3.04 -43.44
N ARG A 21 5.60 -4.31 -43.56
CA ARG A 21 6.14 -5.46 -42.81
C ARG A 21 7.62 -5.82 -43.09
N SER A 22 8.37 -5.06 -43.90
CA SER A 22 9.64 -5.52 -44.52
C SER A 22 10.93 -4.76 -44.17
N ILE A 23 11.06 -4.11 -43.00
CA ILE A 23 12.31 -3.39 -42.69
C ILE A 23 13.22 -4.18 -41.73
N LYS A 24 14.38 -4.62 -42.24
CA LYS A 24 15.51 -5.26 -41.53
C LYS A 24 16.14 -4.41 -40.40
N ASN A 25 15.64 -3.20 -40.15
CA ASN A 25 16.20 -2.20 -39.22
C ASN A 25 15.28 -1.90 -38.02
N LYS A 26 14.36 -2.81 -37.65
CA LYS A 26 13.46 -2.62 -36.50
C LYS A 26 14.18 -2.18 -35.22
N GLY A 27 15.38 -2.72 -34.94
CA GLY A 27 16.18 -2.37 -33.77
C GLY A 27 16.68 -0.91 -33.77
N ILE A 28 17.21 -0.44 -34.91
CA ILE A 28 17.71 0.93 -35.08
C ILE A 28 16.54 1.93 -34.97
N LEU A 29 15.41 1.62 -35.61
CA LEU A 29 14.22 2.47 -35.55
C LEU A 29 13.65 2.56 -34.11
N LEU A 30 13.65 1.44 -33.38
CA LEU A 30 13.21 1.39 -31.99
C LEU A 30 14.15 2.17 -31.06
N ALA A 31 15.46 2.08 -31.29
CA ALA A 31 16.46 2.87 -30.56
C ALA A 31 16.30 4.37 -30.84
N MET A 32 16.14 4.78 -32.10
CA MET A 32 15.85 6.18 -32.48
C MET A 32 14.56 6.69 -31.83
N ARG A 33 13.50 5.86 -31.81
CA ARG A 33 12.23 6.20 -31.15
C ARG A 33 12.39 6.40 -29.64
N ARG A 34 13.17 5.53 -28.98
CA ARG A 34 13.48 5.67 -27.54
C ARG A 34 14.25 6.96 -27.27
N SER A 35 15.27 7.26 -28.07
CA SER A 35 16.07 8.49 -27.93
C SER A 35 15.24 9.75 -28.18
N ALA A 36 14.39 9.76 -29.21
CA ALA A 36 13.49 10.89 -29.50
C ALA A 36 12.47 11.11 -28.39
N SER A 37 11.85 10.03 -27.88
CA SER A 37 10.92 10.09 -26.73
C SER A 37 11.61 10.62 -25.47
N ALA A 38 12.83 10.14 -25.19
CA ALA A 38 13.63 10.58 -24.05
C ALA A 38 14.04 12.07 -24.18
N TRP A 39 14.38 12.51 -25.39
CA TRP A 39 14.66 13.92 -25.67
C TRP A 39 13.42 14.81 -25.56
N ALA A 40 12.24 14.32 -25.95
CA ALA A 40 10.98 15.07 -25.90
C ALA A 40 10.39 15.21 -24.48
N ARG A 41 10.90 14.49 -23.47
CA ARG A 41 10.40 14.57 -22.09
C ARG A 41 10.67 15.94 -21.47
N ASP A 42 9.71 16.45 -20.72
CA ASP A 42 9.82 17.72 -19.98
C ASP A 42 10.45 17.53 -18.61
N GLY A 43 10.22 16.37 -18.01
CA GLY A 43 10.81 15.99 -16.74
C GLY A 43 10.71 14.49 -16.47
N TYR A 44 11.27 14.09 -15.34
CA TYR A 44 11.36 12.71 -14.89
C TYR A 44 10.99 12.58 -13.43
N VAL A 45 10.33 11.47 -13.09
CA VAL A 45 10.23 10.94 -11.74
C VAL A 45 11.16 9.74 -11.66
N LEU A 46 12.13 9.83 -10.75
CA LEU A 46 13.18 8.83 -10.55
C LEU A 46 13.05 8.24 -9.17
N SER A 47 13.25 6.93 -9.07
CA SER A 47 13.29 6.24 -7.78
C SER A 47 14.11 4.98 -7.93
N TYR A 48 14.69 4.50 -6.85
CA TYR A 48 15.08 3.09 -6.78
C TYR A 48 13.79 2.22 -6.88
N PRO A 49 13.85 0.98 -7.37
CA PRO A 49 12.71 0.07 -7.24
C PRO A 49 12.19 0.00 -5.81
N LYS A 50 10.88 -0.24 -5.66
CA LYS A 50 10.23 -0.42 -4.36
C LYS A 50 10.21 0.81 -3.42
N SER A 51 10.68 1.99 -3.86
CA SER A 51 10.51 3.26 -3.13
C SER A 51 9.12 3.92 -3.27
N GLY A 52 8.04 3.16 -3.51
CA GLY A 52 6.67 3.72 -3.55
C GLY A 52 6.21 4.37 -4.87
N ARG A 53 6.96 4.24 -5.97
CA ARG A 53 6.62 4.86 -7.27
C ARG A 53 5.23 4.50 -7.82
N THR A 54 4.74 3.29 -7.53
CA THR A 54 3.38 2.89 -7.93
C THR A 54 2.34 3.76 -7.26
N TRP A 55 2.46 3.96 -5.94
CA TRP A 55 1.54 4.78 -5.17
C TRP A 55 1.53 6.23 -5.66
N PHE A 56 2.73 6.79 -5.87
CA PHE A 56 2.86 8.14 -6.44
C PHE A 56 2.20 8.25 -7.82
N ARG A 57 2.43 7.26 -8.71
CA ARG A 57 1.81 7.22 -10.04
C ARG A 57 0.29 7.18 -9.98
N THR A 58 -0.27 6.40 -9.05
CA THR A 58 -1.73 6.33 -8.88
C THR A 58 -2.28 7.67 -8.42
N MET A 59 -1.76 8.23 -7.32
CA MET A 59 -2.28 9.49 -6.79
C MET A 59 -2.09 10.65 -7.78
N PHE A 60 -0.86 10.83 -8.27
CA PHE A 60 -0.53 11.94 -9.17
C PHE A 60 -1.17 11.78 -10.56
N GLY A 61 -1.34 10.54 -11.01
CA GLY A 61 -2.07 10.21 -12.23
C GLY A 61 -3.55 10.53 -12.12
N SER A 62 -4.21 10.08 -11.03
CA SER A 62 -5.62 10.39 -10.75
C SER A 62 -5.87 11.89 -10.65
N MET A 63 -4.95 12.64 -10.02
CA MET A 63 -4.97 14.11 -10.01
C MET A 63 -5.00 14.69 -11.42
N ALA A 64 -4.06 14.26 -12.28
CA ALA A 64 -4.00 14.73 -13.65
C ALA A 64 -5.25 14.32 -14.46
N CYS A 65 -5.81 13.14 -14.21
CA CYS A 65 -7.07 12.73 -14.84
C CYS A 65 -8.22 13.66 -14.47
N ALA A 66 -8.40 13.94 -13.18
CA ALA A 66 -9.47 14.81 -12.70
C ALA A 66 -9.32 16.25 -13.20
N GLN A 67 -8.13 16.85 -13.06
CA GLN A 67 -7.89 18.25 -13.45
C GLN A 67 -8.04 18.51 -14.94
N PHE A 68 -7.76 17.51 -15.78
CA PHE A 68 -7.82 17.63 -17.24
C PHE A 68 -9.00 16.89 -17.87
N GLY A 69 -9.91 16.33 -17.05
CA GLY A 69 -11.06 15.58 -17.52
C GLY A 69 -10.72 14.34 -18.36
N LEU A 70 -9.58 13.69 -18.09
CA LEU A 70 -9.13 12.52 -18.85
C LEU A 70 -9.89 11.27 -18.41
N LYS A 71 -10.43 10.55 -19.39
CA LYS A 71 -11.00 9.22 -19.20
C LYS A 71 -9.97 8.19 -19.67
N VAL A 72 -9.19 7.67 -18.74
CA VAL A 72 -8.20 6.63 -18.99
C VAL A 72 -8.47 5.45 -18.07
N ASP A 73 -8.26 4.24 -18.58
CA ASP A 73 -8.48 3.02 -17.81
C ASP A 73 -7.47 2.88 -16.66
N ASN A 74 -6.25 3.39 -16.84
CA ASN A 74 -5.19 3.28 -15.85
C ASN A 74 -4.55 4.66 -15.56
N PRO A 75 -4.81 5.26 -14.38
CA PRO A 75 -4.23 6.54 -13.99
C PRO A 75 -2.70 6.49 -13.87
N MET A 76 -2.11 5.31 -13.68
CA MET A 76 -0.66 5.18 -13.52
C MET A 76 0.10 5.47 -14.82
N GLU A 77 -0.53 5.42 -15.99
CA GLU A 77 0.11 5.64 -17.29
C GLU A 77 0.37 7.12 -17.62
N LEU A 78 0.60 7.94 -16.60
CA LEU A 78 0.84 9.38 -16.67
C LEU A 78 1.89 9.79 -17.72
N GLN A 79 2.89 8.94 -18.00
CA GLN A 79 3.89 9.18 -19.06
C GLN A 79 3.31 9.28 -20.48
N HIS A 80 2.02 8.98 -20.65
CA HIS A 80 1.30 9.05 -21.91
C HIS A 80 0.26 10.18 -21.94
N PHE A 81 -0.04 10.83 -20.81
CA PHE A 81 -1.14 11.80 -20.72
C PHE A 81 -0.88 13.09 -21.49
N TRP A 82 0.38 13.47 -21.69
CA TRP A 82 0.76 14.60 -22.55
C TRP A 82 0.29 14.45 -24.00
N LYS A 83 -0.01 13.22 -24.45
CA LYS A 83 -0.61 12.95 -25.77
C LYS A 83 -2.11 13.22 -25.81
N LEU A 84 -2.76 13.18 -24.65
CA LEU A 84 -4.20 13.34 -24.48
C LEU A 84 -4.58 14.79 -24.20
N SER A 85 -3.72 15.54 -23.50
CA SER A 85 -3.93 16.97 -23.23
C SER A 85 -2.63 17.77 -23.35
N PRO A 86 -2.57 18.84 -24.17
CA PRO A 86 -1.39 19.68 -24.33
C PRO A 86 -0.91 20.39 -23.07
N GLY A 87 -1.78 20.54 -22.06
CA GLY A 87 -1.46 21.17 -20.78
C GLY A 87 -0.70 20.26 -19.81
N ILE A 88 -0.55 18.97 -20.13
CA ILE A 88 0.16 18.01 -19.30
C ILE A 88 1.59 17.85 -19.83
N PRO A 89 2.63 18.05 -18.99
CA PRO A 89 4.01 17.85 -19.41
C PRO A 89 4.30 16.37 -19.66
N ASN A 90 5.23 16.09 -20.56
CA ASN A 90 5.71 14.74 -20.85
C ASN A 90 6.66 14.27 -19.73
N ILE A 91 6.09 13.62 -18.70
CA ILE A 91 6.82 13.13 -17.52
C ILE A 91 7.23 11.66 -17.71
N GLY A 92 8.53 11.39 -17.71
CA GLY A 92 9.05 10.02 -17.74
C GLY A 92 9.19 9.41 -16.36
N PHE A 93 8.90 8.12 -16.22
CA PHE A 93 9.20 7.36 -14.99
C PHE A 93 10.29 6.34 -15.30
N THR A 94 11.37 6.30 -14.50
CA THR A 94 12.45 5.35 -14.70
C THR A 94 13.21 5.08 -13.39
N HIS A 95 13.99 3.99 -13.37
CA HIS A 95 14.97 3.68 -12.32
C HIS A 95 16.36 4.15 -12.72
N ASP A 96 16.42 5.14 -13.61
CA ASP A 96 17.64 5.58 -14.29
C ASP A 96 18.35 4.43 -15.02
N ASP A 97 19.48 3.97 -14.50
CA ASP A 97 20.37 2.97 -15.08
C ASP A 97 20.16 1.56 -14.50
N TYR A 98 19.01 1.31 -13.87
CA TYR A 98 18.64 0.03 -13.24
C TYR A 98 19.64 -0.43 -12.17
N PRO A 99 19.88 0.39 -11.13
CA PRO A 99 20.87 0.10 -10.08
C PRO A 99 20.57 -1.20 -9.34
N ASN A 100 19.32 -1.64 -9.32
CA ASN A 100 18.86 -2.89 -8.72
C ASN A 100 19.37 -4.17 -9.38
N LEU A 101 20.00 -4.06 -10.56
CA LEU A 101 20.63 -5.17 -11.27
C LEU A 101 22.16 -5.09 -11.23
N LYS A 102 22.71 -4.25 -10.34
CA LYS A 102 24.12 -3.89 -10.28
C LYS A 102 24.65 -3.97 -8.85
N PHE A 103 25.97 -4.01 -8.72
CA PHE A 103 26.64 -3.66 -7.47
C PHE A 103 26.78 -2.14 -7.39
N GLY A 104 26.93 -1.59 -6.18
CA GLY A 104 27.05 -0.15 -5.96
C GLY A 104 28.16 0.50 -6.77
N ARG A 105 29.29 -0.19 -6.95
CA ARG A 105 30.42 0.29 -7.78
C ARG A 105 30.10 0.43 -9.27
N ASP A 106 29.07 -0.24 -9.77
CA ASP A 106 28.69 -0.26 -11.19
C ASP A 106 27.53 0.71 -11.50
N VAL A 107 26.98 1.37 -10.47
CA VAL A 107 25.94 2.40 -10.63
C VAL A 107 26.52 3.60 -11.38
N GLU A 108 25.78 4.10 -12.37
CA GLU A 108 26.20 5.24 -13.20
C GLU A 108 26.20 6.53 -12.39
N TRP A 109 27.30 7.29 -12.41
CA TRP A 109 27.41 8.57 -11.70
C TRP A 109 27.17 9.77 -12.62
N ASN A 110 27.36 9.60 -13.94
CA ASN A 110 27.16 10.67 -14.90
C ASN A 110 25.68 10.87 -15.22
N LYS A 111 25.07 11.90 -14.62
CA LYS A 111 23.67 12.28 -14.88
C LYS A 111 23.52 13.38 -15.93
N SER A 112 24.52 13.61 -16.80
CA SER A 112 24.48 14.70 -17.80
C SER A 112 23.30 14.62 -18.76
N PHE A 113 22.76 13.41 -18.96
CA PHE A 113 21.54 13.16 -19.72
C PHE A 113 20.35 14.03 -19.25
N TYR A 114 20.29 14.33 -17.95
CA TYR A 114 19.17 15.06 -17.34
C TYR A 114 19.31 16.58 -17.36
N ARG A 115 20.41 17.13 -17.91
CA ARG A 115 20.79 18.56 -17.78
C ARG A 115 19.69 19.59 -18.12
N ARG A 116 18.79 19.26 -19.05
CA ARG A 116 17.72 20.16 -19.51
C ARG A 116 16.33 19.72 -19.06
N LYS A 117 16.24 18.83 -18.08
CA LYS A 117 15.01 18.20 -17.61
C LYS A 117 14.70 18.65 -16.19
N LYS A 118 13.41 18.66 -15.84
CA LYS A 118 12.98 18.60 -14.43
C LYS A 118 13.24 17.18 -13.91
N VAL A 119 13.79 17.04 -12.71
CA VAL A 119 13.93 15.74 -12.05
C VAL A 119 13.29 15.80 -10.67
N LEU A 120 12.29 14.96 -10.46
CA LEU A 120 11.76 14.65 -9.14
C LEU A 120 12.36 13.32 -8.71
N LEU A 121 13.15 13.33 -7.63
CA LEU A 121 13.69 12.13 -7.00
C LEU A 121 12.77 11.70 -5.86
N LEU A 122 12.25 10.48 -5.94
CA LEU A 122 11.50 9.80 -4.88
C LEU A 122 12.42 8.78 -4.21
N THR A 123 12.72 9.01 -2.93
CA THR A 123 13.45 8.08 -2.07
C THR A 123 12.53 7.43 -1.04
N ARG A 124 13.04 6.40 -0.38
CA ARG A 124 12.46 5.75 0.80
C ARG A 124 13.63 5.32 1.67
N ASP A 125 13.42 5.05 2.96
CA ASP A 125 14.45 4.48 3.82
C ASP A 125 15.16 3.29 3.12
N PRO A 126 16.50 3.34 2.94
CA PRO A 126 17.25 2.26 2.33
C PRO A 126 17.00 0.88 2.96
N ARG A 127 16.71 0.82 4.27
CA ARG A 127 16.41 -0.43 4.99
C ARG A 127 15.11 -1.06 4.51
N ASP A 128 14.04 -0.26 4.44
CA ASP A 128 12.75 -0.70 3.92
C ASP A 128 12.83 -1.05 2.42
N VAL A 129 13.58 -0.28 1.65
CA VAL A 129 13.80 -0.55 0.21
C VAL A 129 14.50 -1.89 0.01
N LEU A 130 15.54 -2.16 0.79
CA LEU A 130 16.29 -3.41 0.76
C LEU A 130 15.38 -4.62 1.00
N VAL A 131 14.62 -4.60 2.10
CA VAL A 131 13.70 -5.69 2.45
C VAL A 131 12.61 -5.84 1.39
N SER A 132 12.02 -4.73 0.94
CA SER A 132 10.97 -4.80 -0.07
C SER A 132 11.45 -5.30 -1.42
N TYR A 133 12.70 -5.03 -1.81
CA TYR A 133 13.27 -5.52 -3.06
C TYR A 133 13.73 -6.97 -2.94
N TYR A 134 14.22 -7.40 -1.77
CA TYR A 134 14.51 -8.81 -1.50
C TYR A 134 13.29 -9.71 -1.80
N PHE A 135 12.12 -9.40 -1.24
CA PHE A 135 10.92 -10.19 -1.48
C PHE A 135 10.41 -10.10 -2.92
N ASP A 136 10.53 -8.93 -3.57
CA ASP A 136 10.21 -8.80 -5.00
C ASP A 136 11.13 -9.68 -5.86
N ALA A 137 12.42 -9.76 -5.52
CA ALA A 137 13.39 -10.59 -6.22
C ALA A 137 13.21 -12.08 -5.94
N LYS A 138 12.93 -12.46 -4.68
CA LYS A 138 12.81 -13.86 -4.25
C LYS A 138 11.46 -14.47 -4.62
N ASN A 139 10.35 -13.82 -4.25
CA ASN A 139 9.03 -14.43 -4.35
C ASN A 139 8.36 -14.12 -5.69
N ARG A 140 8.59 -12.92 -6.22
CA ARG A 140 7.88 -12.45 -7.41
C ARG A 140 8.63 -12.68 -8.70
N MET A 141 9.89 -12.23 -8.76
CA MET A 141 10.75 -12.45 -9.94
C MET A 141 11.41 -13.83 -9.91
N LYS A 142 11.59 -14.42 -8.72
CA LYS A 142 12.26 -15.72 -8.51
C LYS A 142 13.67 -15.74 -9.12
N VAL A 143 14.42 -14.66 -8.93
CA VAL A 143 15.77 -14.46 -9.50
C VAL A 143 16.89 -14.61 -8.48
N ILE A 144 16.55 -14.75 -7.19
CA ILE A 144 17.48 -15.02 -6.10
C ILE A 144 16.98 -16.21 -5.29
N ASP A 145 17.91 -16.97 -4.71
CA ASP A 145 17.63 -18.17 -3.90
C ASP A 145 18.31 -18.11 -2.51
N CYS A 146 18.83 -16.95 -2.12
CA CYS A 146 19.50 -16.76 -0.85
C CYS A 146 18.55 -16.25 0.25
N ASP A 147 18.99 -16.37 1.50
CA ASP A 147 18.36 -15.71 2.65
C ASP A 147 18.64 -14.19 2.63
N ILE A 148 17.90 -13.43 3.45
CA ILE A 148 17.97 -11.96 3.45
C ILE A 148 19.33 -11.45 3.96
N SER A 149 19.93 -12.16 4.92
CA SER A 149 21.23 -11.80 5.50
C SER A 149 22.36 -12.01 4.48
N THR A 150 22.31 -13.05 3.66
CA THR A 150 23.22 -13.22 2.52
C THR A 150 22.97 -12.17 1.45
N TYR A 151 21.70 -11.93 1.11
CA TYR A 151 21.31 -10.96 0.07
C TYR A 151 21.87 -9.56 0.35
N LEU A 152 21.70 -9.07 1.58
CA LEU A 152 22.08 -7.69 1.93
C LEU A 152 23.59 -7.43 1.88
N ARG A 153 24.43 -8.48 1.93
CA ARG A 153 25.91 -8.36 1.96
C ARG A 153 26.55 -8.67 0.60
N CYS A 154 25.97 -9.58 -0.17
CA CYS A 154 26.66 -10.24 -1.27
C CYS A 154 25.99 -10.07 -2.63
N GLU A 155 24.73 -9.65 -2.68
CA GLU A 155 23.95 -9.66 -3.91
C GLU A 155 23.79 -8.28 -4.56
N LYS A 156 23.52 -8.31 -5.87
CA LYS A 156 23.21 -7.12 -6.65
C LYS A 156 21.90 -6.51 -6.19
N GLY A 157 21.84 -5.18 -6.24
CA GLY A 157 20.66 -4.43 -5.84
C GLY A 157 20.44 -4.39 -4.32
N SER A 158 21.42 -4.81 -3.53
CA SER A 158 21.41 -4.72 -2.07
C SER A 158 21.75 -3.31 -1.59
N ILE A 159 22.13 -3.17 -0.31
CA ILE A 159 22.31 -1.86 0.34
C ILE A 159 23.36 -1.00 -0.38
N ASP A 160 24.39 -1.61 -0.95
CA ASP A 160 25.46 -0.92 -1.68
C ASP A 160 24.93 -0.19 -2.93
N ALA A 161 24.05 -0.84 -3.70
CA ALA A 161 23.44 -0.29 -4.90
C ALA A 161 22.40 0.78 -4.58
N ILE A 162 21.64 0.62 -3.49
CA ILE A 162 20.68 1.62 -3.02
C ILE A 162 21.41 2.91 -2.63
N VAL A 163 22.43 2.79 -1.77
CA VAL A 163 23.23 3.93 -1.31
C VAL A 163 23.99 4.58 -2.47
N ALA A 164 24.60 3.80 -3.36
CA ALA A 164 25.28 4.34 -4.54
C ALA A 164 24.33 5.11 -5.46
N PHE A 165 23.11 4.61 -5.70
CA PHE A 165 22.09 5.32 -6.48
C PHE A 165 21.68 6.64 -5.80
N TYR A 166 21.47 6.65 -4.49
CA TYR A 166 21.16 7.87 -3.75
C TYR A 166 22.32 8.86 -3.86
N ASN A 167 23.54 8.45 -3.53
CA ASN A 167 24.72 9.31 -3.59
C ASN A 167 24.96 9.90 -4.99
N ALA A 168 24.81 9.09 -6.04
CA ALA A 168 24.93 9.56 -7.42
C ALA A 168 23.93 10.69 -7.72
N TRP A 169 22.70 10.60 -7.21
CA TRP A 169 21.70 11.64 -7.35
C TRP A 169 21.89 12.83 -6.41
N ALA A 170 22.37 12.64 -5.18
CA ALA A 170 22.75 13.74 -4.30
C ALA A 170 23.84 14.59 -4.95
N GLN A 171 24.91 13.98 -5.45
CA GLN A 171 26.00 14.72 -6.10
C GLN A 171 25.56 15.39 -7.40
N ALA A 172 24.70 14.73 -8.17
CA ALA A 172 24.22 15.25 -9.44
C ALA A 172 22.96 16.14 -9.34
N ARG A 173 22.49 16.49 -8.15
CA ARG A 173 21.23 17.25 -7.95
C ARG A 173 21.20 18.61 -8.65
N SER A 174 22.36 19.21 -8.93
CA SER A 174 22.49 20.47 -9.67
C SER A 174 22.61 20.29 -11.18
N VAL A 175 22.69 19.06 -11.68
CA VAL A 175 22.79 18.78 -13.12
C VAL A 175 21.46 19.07 -13.84
N PRO A 176 20.30 18.58 -13.37
CA PRO A 176 19.00 18.89 -14.00
C PRO A 176 18.69 20.39 -14.02
N ARG A 177 17.72 20.80 -14.85
CA ARG A 177 17.23 22.18 -14.87
C ARG A 177 16.65 22.57 -13.51
N ASP A 178 15.79 21.70 -12.99
CA ASP A 178 15.18 21.84 -11.67
C ASP A 178 15.19 20.46 -11.00
N PHE A 179 15.37 20.43 -9.70
CA PHE A 179 15.42 19.21 -8.90
C PHE A 179 14.47 19.33 -7.70
N LEU A 180 13.60 18.34 -7.51
CA LEU A 180 12.74 18.20 -6.34
C LEU A 180 13.01 16.85 -5.69
N TRP A 181 13.25 16.84 -4.39
CA TRP A 181 13.35 15.62 -3.61
C TRP A 181 12.07 15.46 -2.80
N ILE A 182 11.45 14.29 -2.92
CA ILE A 182 10.35 13.83 -2.07
C ILE A 182 10.69 12.46 -1.50
N THR A 183 10.02 12.07 -0.44
CA THR A 183 10.21 10.76 0.17
C THR A 183 8.89 9.98 0.29
N TYR A 184 9.00 8.67 0.36
CA TYR A 184 7.86 7.79 0.66
C TYR A 184 7.29 8.10 2.05
N GLU A 185 8.16 8.43 3.01
CA GLU A 185 7.79 8.80 4.37
C GLU A 185 6.95 10.09 4.39
N ASP A 186 7.34 11.10 3.61
CA ASP A 186 6.55 12.33 3.45
C ASP A 186 5.23 12.07 2.70
N MET A 187 5.21 11.12 1.77
CA MET A 187 3.97 10.70 1.11
C MET A 187 3.01 10.00 2.08
N GLN A 188 3.52 9.33 3.11
CA GLN A 188 2.69 8.68 4.12
C GLN A 188 2.17 9.70 5.15
N SER A 189 3.05 10.57 5.63
CA SER A 189 2.73 11.55 6.68
C SER A 189 1.93 12.76 6.18
N ASP A 190 2.28 13.33 5.02
CA ASP A 190 1.55 14.44 4.40
C ASP A 190 1.46 14.28 2.86
N PRO A 191 0.63 13.33 2.39
CA PRO A 191 0.44 13.12 0.96
C PRO A 191 -0.11 14.36 0.25
N ARG A 192 -0.87 15.21 0.96
CA ARG A 192 -1.50 16.42 0.40
C ARG A 192 -0.42 17.40 -0.06
N LYS A 193 0.55 17.68 0.81
CA LYS A 193 1.68 18.53 0.50
C LYS A 193 2.53 17.95 -0.63
N VAL A 194 2.83 16.65 -0.60
CA VAL A 194 3.63 16.01 -1.65
C VAL A 194 2.98 16.12 -3.04
N ILE A 195 1.66 15.90 -3.14
CA ILE A 195 0.92 16.04 -4.39
C ILE A 195 0.97 17.47 -4.91
N ARG A 196 0.70 18.47 -4.05
CA ARG A 196 0.71 19.90 -4.43
C ARG A 196 2.11 20.36 -4.86
N ASP A 197 3.15 20.02 -4.11
CA ASP A 197 4.53 20.37 -4.43
C ASP A 197 4.97 19.73 -5.75
N SER A 198 4.57 18.49 -6.00
CA SER A 198 4.83 17.78 -7.25
C SER A 198 4.09 18.43 -8.43
N ALA A 199 2.83 18.83 -8.25
CA ALA A 199 2.03 19.50 -9.28
C ALA A 199 2.68 20.83 -9.68
N LYS A 200 3.00 21.66 -8.69
CA LYS A 200 3.72 22.92 -8.86
C LYS A 200 5.07 22.71 -9.54
N PHE A 201 5.84 21.71 -9.11
CA PHE A 201 7.14 21.39 -9.69
C PHE A 201 7.05 21.06 -11.18
N PHE A 202 6.08 20.25 -11.60
CA PHE A 202 5.89 19.93 -13.01
C PHE A 202 5.19 21.04 -13.82
N GLY A 203 4.62 22.05 -13.14
CA GLY A 203 3.89 23.14 -13.78
C GLY A 203 2.45 22.78 -14.13
N LEU A 204 1.87 21.84 -13.38
CA LEU A 204 0.45 21.52 -13.42
C LEU A 204 -0.34 22.53 -12.57
N PRO A 205 -1.66 22.71 -12.81
CA PRO A 205 -2.50 23.55 -11.97
C PRO A 205 -2.48 23.08 -10.51
N ASP A 206 -2.62 24.02 -9.57
CA ASP A 206 -2.80 23.67 -8.15
C ASP A 206 -4.14 22.93 -7.98
N PRO A 207 -4.15 21.71 -7.43
CA PRO A 207 -5.40 20.97 -7.20
C PRO A 207 -6.22 21.61 -6.07
N SER A 208 -7.55 21.51 -6.17
CA SER A 208 -8.44 21.93 -5.08
C SER A 208 -8.25 21.03 -3.86
N ALA A 209 -8.58 21.53 -2.66
CA ALA A 209 -8.43 20.74 -1.44
C ALA A 209 -9.25 19.46 -1.49
N GLU A 210 -10.48 19.56 -1.99
CA GLU A 210 -11.44 18.46 -2.12
C GLU A 210 -10.90 17.36 -3.04
N LEU A 211 -10.29 17.76 -4.17
CA LEU A 211 -9.69 16.81 -5.10
C LEU A 211 -8.48 16.10 -4.45
N VAL A 212 -7.64 16.84 -3.72
CA VAL A 212 -6.51 16.24 -3.02
C VAL A 212 -7.00 15.23 -1.99
N ASP A 213 -8.01 15.59 -1.19
CA ASP A 213 -8.59 14.69 -0.19
C ASP A 213 -9.17 13.42 -0.82
N GLU A 214 -9.92 13.54 -1.91
CA GLU A 214 -10.46 12.41 -2.66
C GLU A 214 -9.36 11.46 -3.15
N ILE A 215 -8.26 12.02 -3.67
CA ILE A 215 -7.14 11.25 -4.21
C ILE A 215 -6.35 10.56 -3.09
N VAL A 216 -6.16 11.24 -1.96
CA VAL A 216 -5.49 10.67 -0.80
C VAL A 216 -6.29 9.50 -0.25
N GLU A 217 -7.61 9.66 -0.13
CA GLU A 217 -8.51 8.58 0.30
C GLU A 217 -8.46 7.38 -0.65
N LYS A 218 -8.62 7.62 -1.96
CA LYS A 218 -8.51 6.56 -2.99
C LYS A 218 -7.11 5.94 -3.06
N GLY A 219 -6.09 6.71 -2.72
CA GLY A 219 -4.70 6.29 -2.69
C GLY A 219 -4.33 5.56 -1.40
N SER A 220 -5.22 5.45 -0.41
CA SER A 220 -4.90 4.79 0.86
C SER A 220 -4.35 3.38 0.64
N PHE A 221 -3.50 2.92 1.56
CA PHE A 221 -2.89 1.59 1.49
C PHE A 221 -3.95 0.49 1.28
N ARG A 222 -5.06 0.57 2.03
CA ARG A 222 -6.25 -0.29 1.92
C ARG A 222 -6.79 -0.32 0.48
N ASN A 223 -7.06 0.84 -0.10
CA ASN A 223 -7.63 0.94 -1.44
C ASN A 223 -6.65 0.48 -2.53
N MET A 224 -5.35 0.73 -2.34
CA MET A 224 -4.30 0.25 -3.24
C MET A 224 -4.13 -1.28 -3.19
N ARG A 225 -4.23 -1.89 -2.00
CA ARG A 225 -4.17 -3.36 -1.81
C ARG A 225 -5.41 -4.03 -2.42
N LYS A 226 -6.61 -3.48 -2.18
CA LYS A 226 -7.86 -3.92 -2.81
C LYS A 226 -7.77 -3.86 -4.34
N ALA A 227 -7.23 -2.76 -4.89
CA ALA A 227 -7.06 -2.61 -6.34
C ALA A 227 -5.96 -3.52 -6.94
N GLU A 228 -4.95 -3.91 -6.15
CA GLU A 228 -3.94 -4.90 -6.55
C GLU A 228 -4.53 -6.32 -6.61
N LEU A 229 -5.34 -6.69 -5.62
CA LEU A 229 -6.07 -7.97 -5.55
C LEU A 229 -7.06 -8.14 -6.69
N GLN A 230 -7.81 -7.09 -7.01
CA GLN A 230 -8.86 -7.11 -8.02
C GLN A 230 -8.34 -6.89 -9.46
N ASP A 231 -7.02 -6.81 -9.67
CA ASP A 231 -6.38 -6.44 -10.93
C ASP A 231 -6.99 -5.18 -11.57
N SER A 232 -7.47 -4.23 -10.75
CA SER A 232 -8.24 -3.07 -11.22
C SER A 232 -7.44 -2.17 -12.16
N PHE A 233 -6.10 -2.24 -12.08
CA PHE A 233 -5.19 -1.50 -12.95
C PHE A 233 -4.87 -2.21 -14.29
N LYS A 234 -5.40 -3.43 -14.51
CA LYS A 234 -5.19 -4.28 -15.71
C LYS A 234 -3.73 -4.33 -16.18
N HIS A 235 -2.80 -4.40 -15.23
CA HIS A 235 -1.38 -4.31 -15.52
C HIS A 235 -0.65 -5.53 -14.94
N GLU A 236 -0.15 -6.39 -15.82
CA GLU A 236 0.53 -7.65 -15.47
C GLU A 236 1.64 -7.47 -14.40
N ARG A 237 2.39 -6.36 -14.45
CA ARG A 237 3.41 -5.99 -13.43
C ARG A 237 2.86 -5.51 -12.08
N LEU A 238 1.56 -5.56 -11.82
CA LEU A 238 0.95 -5.30 -10.51
C LEU A 238 0.29 -6.54 -9.93
N ARG A 239 0.13 -7.62 -10.69
CA ARG A 239 -0.39 -8.87 -10.13
C ARG A 239 0.65 -9.49 -9.17
N PRO A 240 0.24 -9.98 -7.99
CA PRO A 240 1.13 -10.79 -7.16
C PRO A 240 1.50 -12.07 -7.92
N ALA A 241 2.70 -12.60 -7.67
CA ALA A 241 3.09 -13.89 -8.26
C ALA A 241 2.32 -15.06 -7.63
N ASP A 242 1.95 -14.91 -6.36
CA ASP A 242 1.14 -15.83 -5.59
C ASP A 242 0.16 -15.01 -4.75
N PRO A 243 -1.15 -15.02 -5.07
CA PRO A 243 -2.15 -14.28 -4.31
C PRO A 243 -2.30 -14.73 -2.85
N ASN A 244 -1.87 -15.95 -2.51
CA ASN A 244 -1.98 -16.50 -1.15
C ASN A 244 -0.75 -16.21 -0.29
N ASN A 245 0.28 -15.57 -0.86
CA ASN A 245 1.48 -15.19 -0.15
C ASN A 245 1.53 -13.65 -0.02
N PRO A 246 1.30 -13.08 1.19
CA PRO A 246 1.39 -11.64 1.42
C PRO A 246 2.69 -11.01 0.93
N GLU A 247 3.79 -11.77 0.93
CA GLU A 247 5.11 -11.33 0.47
C GLU A 247 5.26 -11.25 -1.05
N SER A 248 4.31 -11.80 -1.81
CA SER A 248 4.27 -11.72 -3.27
C SER A 248 3.60 -10.44 -3.79
N PHE A 249 2.95 -9.67 -2.91
CA PHE A 249 2.30 -8.40 -3.24
C PHE A 249 3.31 -7.28 -3.42
N LYS A 250 2.97 -6.29 -4.24
CA LYS A 250 3.75 -5.06 -4.39
C LYS A 250 3.48 -4.11 -3.24
N VAL A 251 2.24 -4.08 -2.75
CA VAL A 251 1.79 -3.33 -1.58
C VAL A 251 1.64 -4.31 -0.40
N ARG A 252 2.75 -4.62 0.29
CA ARG A 252 2.80 -5.66 1.34
C ARG A 252 2.23 -5.21 2.68
N ARG A 253 2.84 -4.20 3.30
CA ARG A 253 2.48 -3.70 4.65
C ARG A 253 2.20 -2.19 4.72
N GLY A 254 2.62 -1.40 3.71
CA GLY A 254 2.33 0.06 3.69
C GLY A 254 2.95 0.89 4.81
N LYS A 255 3.73 0.23 5.68
CA LYS A 255 4.32 0.74 6.90
C LYS A 255 5.73 1.27 6.65
N VAL A 256 6.07 2.34 7.35
CA VAL A 256 7.44 2.88 7.45
C VAL A 256 8.17 2.15 8.57
N GLY A 257 9.41 1.73 8.32
CA GLY A 257 10.22 1.00 9.29
C GLY A 257 9.83 -0.48 9.42
N GLY A 258 9.15 -1.06 8.42
CA GLY A 258 8.79 -2.47 8.41
C GLY A 258 10.00 -3.42 8.27
N TYR A 259 11.20 -2.90 8.00
CA TYR A 259 12.41 -3.73 7.94
C TYR A 259 12.73 -4.46 9.26
N VAL A 260 12.30 -3.92 10.41
CA VAL A 260 12.55 -4.52 11.73
C VAL A 260 11.90 -5.89 11.90
N ASP A 261 10.83 -6.13 11.16
CA ASP A 261 10.08 -7.39 11.21
C ASP A 261 10.81 -8.53 10.47
N TYR A 262 11.83 -8.20 9.65
CA TYR A 262 12.51 -9.17 8.78
C TYR A 262 14.03 -9.26 9.00
N LEU A 263 14.63 -8.23 9.57
CA LEU A 263 16.07 -8.16 9.78
C LEU A 263 16.42 -8.48 11.23
N THR A 264 17.43 -9.32 11.42
CA THR A 264 18.01 -9.55 12.74
C THR A 264 18.69 -8.28 13.25
N ALA A 265 18.91 -8.17 14.56
CA ALA A 265 19.64 -7.02 15.12
C ALA A 265 21.06 -6.86 14.52
N GLU A 266 21.72 -7.97 14.18
CA GLU A 266 23.03 -7.95 13.50
C GLU A 266 22.91 -7.41 12.06
N ASP A 267 21.87 -7.80 11.34
CA ASP A 267 21.60 -7.30 9.98
C ASP A 267 21.26 -5.81 10.00
N ILE A 268 20.43 -5.36 10.95
CA ILE A 268 20.11 -3.94 11.13
C ILE A 268 21.39 -3.16 11.43
N ALA A 269 22.21 -3.60 12.39
CA ALA A 269 23.45 -2.94 12.73
C ALA A 269 24.42 -2.86 11.55
N PHE A 270 24.51 -3.92 10.73
CA PHE A 270 25.32 -3.91 9.51
C PHE A 270 24.82 -2.87 8.49
N VAL A 271 23.50 -2.84 8.25
CA VAL A 271 22.89 -1.92 7.29
C VAL A 271 23.01 -0.46 7.79
N ASP A 272 22.76 -0.22 9.07
CA ASP A 272 22.94 1.07 9.73
C ASP A 272 24.35 1.59 9.58
N ASP A 273 25.34 0.78 9.95
CA ASP A 273 26.75 1.12 9.85
C ASP A 273 27.17 1.40 8.39
N TYR A 274 26.62 0.65 7.43
CA TYR A 274 26.86 0.91 6.02
C TYR A 274 26.27 2.25 5.58
N ILE A 275 25.02 2.54 5.97
CA ILE A 275 24.34 3.81 5.66
C ILE A 275 25.11 4.98 6.25
N ASP A 276 25.42 4.94 7.55
CA ASP A 276 26.04 6.05 8.28
C ASP A 276 27.44 6.38 7.73
N ARG A 277 28.18 5.37 7.27
CA ARG A 277 29.53 5.57 6.69
C ARG A 277 29.50 6.04 5.25
N ASN A 278 28.51 5.64 4.46
CA ASN A 278 28.58 5.77 2.99
C ASN A 278 27.52 6.68 2.39
N LEU A 279 26.37 6.89 3.03
CA LEU A 279 25.28 7.68 2.46
C LEU A 279 25.60 9.19 2.53
N ASP A 280 25.37 9.89 1.43
CA ASP A 280 25.63 11.32 1.29
C ASP A 280 24.81 12.12 2.33
N PRO A 281 25.41 13.12 3.00
CA PRO A 281 24.72 13.92 4.02
C PRO A 281 23.45 14.64 3.54
N PHE A 282 23.27 14.81 2.22
CA PHE A 282 22.00 15.28 1.67
C PHE A 282 20.81 14.40 2.11
N PHE A 283 21.05 13.12 2.38
CA PHE A 283 20.08 12.15 2.86
C PHE A 283 20.27 11.79 4.34
N ALA A 284 20.86 12.69 5.15
CA ALA A 284 21.13 12.44 6.58
C ALA A 284 19.89 12.05 7.40
N ARG A 285 18.67 12.29 6.91
CA ARG A 285 17.44 11.79 7.55
C ARG A 285 17.41 10.27 7.73
N TYR A 286 18.14 9.53 6.88
CA TYR A 286 18.19 8.08 6.92
C TYR A 286 19.35 7.53 7.77
N TYR A 287 20.19 8.40 8.35
CA TYR A 287 21.21 7.96 9.31
C TYR A 287 20.55 7.35 10.53
N SER A 288 21.16 6.32 11.09
CA SER A 288 20.59 5.50 12.17
C SER A 288 20.07 6.34 13.34
N GLU A 289 20.86 7.28 13.84
CA GLU A 289 20.48 8.17 14.96
C GLU A 289 19.24 9.01 14.64
N ASN A 290 19.20 9.61 13.45
CA ASN A 290 18.10 10.47 13.02
C ASN A 290 16.83 9.66 12.73
N TRP A 291 17.01 8.46 12.19
CA TRP A 291 15.92 7.55 11.88
C TRP A 291 15.25 7.04 13.15
N SER A 292 16.02 6.54 14.12
CA SER A 292 15.49 6.10 15.41
C SER A 292 14.76 7.23 16.15
N ALA A 293 15.28 8.46 16.09
CA ALA A 293 14.62 9.63 16.67
C ALA A 293 13.28 9.96 15.98
N GLN A 294 13.23 9.86 14.65
CA GLN A 294 12.00 10.05 13.87
C GLN A 294 10.95 8.99 14.21
N SER A 295 11.33 7.70 14.18
CA SER A 295 10.42 6.60 14.51
C SER A 295 9.90 6.70 15.95
N ALA A 296 10.74 7.09 16.91
CA ALA A 296 10.30 7.32 18.29
C ALA A 296 9.33 8.50 18.40
N SER A 297 9.56 9.59 17.65
CA SER A 297 8.66 10.76 17.64
C SER A 297 7.32 10.47 16.96
N GLU A 298 7.31 9.65 15.91
CA GLU A 298 6.10 9.23 15.19
C GLU A 298 5.28 8.25 16.03
N GLN A 299 5.94 7.32 16.75
CA GLN A 299 5.28 6.44 17.73
C GLN A 299 4.69 7.24 18.90
N ALA A 300 5.38 8.27 19.39
CA ALA A 300 4.86 9.15 20.44
C ALA A 300 3.72 10.08 19.95
N ALA A 301 3.73 10.47 18.67
CA ALA A 301 2.64 11.25 18.07
C ALA A 301 1.41 10.39 17.71
N ALA A 302 1.56 9.07 17.61
CA ALA A 302 0.49 8.11 17.39
C ALA A 302 -0.21 7.67 18.70
N GLU A 303 0.31 8.02 19.88
CA GLU A 303 -0.45 7.91 21.14
C GLU A 303 -1.55 8.99 21.18
N PRO A 304 -2.82 8.65 21.46
CA PRO A 304 -3.89 9.63 21.44
C PRO A 304 -3.66 10.68 22.53
N ALA A 305 -3.43 11.92 22.11
CA ALA A 305 -3.42 13.09 22.96
C ALA A 305 -4.71 13.10 23.79
N ARG A 306 -4.56 12.92 25.11
CA ARG A 306 -5.63 12.87 26.10
C ARG A 306 -6.47 14.15 26.02
N VAL A 307 -7.61 14.09 25.31
CA VAL A 307 -8.52 15.21 25.15
C VAL A 307 -9.20 15.48 26.50
N GLN A 308 -8.88 16.62 27.11
CA GLN A 308 -9.69 17.22 28.16
C GLN A 308 -11.02 17.66 27.53
N ALA A 309 -12.09 16.96 27.87
CA ALA A 309 -13.44 17.33 27.49
C ALA A 309 -13.83 18.65 28.18
N THR A 310 -13.94 19.73 27.40
CA THR A 310 -14.74 20.90 27.79
C THR A 310 -16.06 20.87 27.03
N SER A 311 -17.14 20.70 27.79
CA SER A 311 -18.53 20.72 27.33
C SER A 311 -18.91 22.05 26.68
N ALA A 312 -19.57 22.00 25.53
CA ALA A 312 -20.50 23.05 25.11
C ALA A 312 -21.66 22.43 24.32
N ALA A 313 -22.87 22.69 24.79
CA ALA A 313 -24.14 22.16 24.33
C ALA A 313 -24.81 23.06 23.26
N ASN A 314 -25.70 22.45 22.46
CA ASN A 314 -26.85 23.02 21.72
C ASN A 314 -26.60 24.12 20.66
N ASP A 315 -27.37 24.30 19.57
CA ASP A 315 -28.74 23.90 19.24
C ASP A 315 -29.00 24.01 17.71
N ASN A 316 -29.75 23.04 17.17
CA ASN A 316 -30.85 23.08 16.18
C ASN A 316 -30.83 23.81 14.79
N ARG A 317 -31.33 23.02 13.81
CA ARG A 317 -32.25 23.34 12.67
C ARG A 317 -31.75 24.11 11.44
N SER A 318 -31.76 23.42 10.29
CA SER A 318 -32.53 23.83 9.08
C SER A 318 -32.47 22.82 7.91
N ARG A 319 -33.60 22.12 7.71
CA ARG A 319 -34.24 21.66 6.45
C ARG A 319 -33.44 21.67 5.13
N ASN A 320 -33.09 20.47 4.69
CA ASN A 320 -33.55 19.75 3.49
C ASN A 320 -34.14 20.57 2.31
N ARG A 321 -33.63 20.38 1.07
CA ARG A 321 -34.40 20.47 -0.21
C ARG A 321 -33.60 19.99 -1.47
N TRP A 322 -34.01 18.81 -1.99
CA TRP A 322 -33.90 18.22 -3.36
C TRP A 322 -32.54 17.63 -3.79
N ALA A 323 -32.34 16.32 -4.03
CA ALA A 323 -33.15 15.26 -4.66
C ALA A 323 -33.58 15.55 -6.12
N LYS A 324 -32.71 15.18 -7.08
CA LYS A 324 -32.99 14.30 -8.24
C LYS A 324 -31.87 14.37 -9.29
N ALA A 325 -31.17 13.25 -9.50
CA ALA A 325 -31.06 12.58 -10.79
C ALA A 325 -30.27 11.27 -10.64
N ALA A 326 -31.00 10.17 -10.46
CA ALA A 326 -30.50 8.81 -10.64
C ALA A 326 -30.61 8.43 -12.13
N ALA A 327 -29.58 7.76 -12.65
CA ALA A 327 -29.64 6.60 -13.55
C ALA A 327 -28.31 6.44 -14.31
N ILE A 328 -27.52 5.43 -13.94
CA ILE A 328 -27.16 4.25 -14.75
C ILE A 328 -26.45 3.29 -13.78
N LEU A 329 -27.24 2.39 -13.21
CA LEU A 329 -26.82 1.13 -12.61
C LEU A 329 -27.51 0.06 -13.48
N ALA A 330 -26.77 -0.56 -14.39
CA ALA A 330 -27.11 -1.84 -15.03
C ALA A 330 -26.04 -2.21 -16.06
N VAL A 331 -24.94 -2.84 -15.62
CA VAL A 331 -24.27 -4.01 -16.24
C VAL A 331 -23.36 -4.61 -15.15
N PHE A 332 -23.34 -5.94 -15.03
CA PHE A 332 -22.56 -6.79 -14.10
C PHE A 332 -23.27 -7.33 -12.84
N ALA A 333 -24.57 -7.59 -12.93
CA ALA A 333 -25.25 -8.55 -12.06
C ALA A 333 -25.92 -9.63 -12.94
N SER A 334 -25.12 -10.48 -13.56
CA SER A 334 -25.59 -11.74 -14.15
C SER A 334 -24.40 -12.62 -14.50
N GLY A 335 -24.05 -13.53 -13.59
CA GLY A 335 -23.10 -14.58 -13.89
C GLY A 335 -22.45 -15.12 -12.64
N TRP A 336 -23.15 -16.04 -11.96
CA TRP A 336 -22.69 -17.41 -11.71
C TRP A 336 -23.61 -18.04 -10.66
N ILE A 337 -24.58 -18.82 -11.13
CA ILE A 337 -25.08 -20.01 -10.44
C ILE A 337 -25.05 -21.13 -11.49
N ALA A 338 -24.58 -22.30 -11.08
CA ALA A 338 -24.41 -23.56 -11.80
C ALA A 338 -23.01 -23.83 -12.42
N ASN A 339 -22.09 -24.32 -11.58
CA ASN A 339 -21.54 -25.66 -11.76
C ASN A 339 -20.86 -26.16 -10.47
N GLU A 340 -21.57 -26.99 -9.71
CA GLU A 340 -20.97 -27.89 -8.72
C GLU A 340 -20.38 -29.09 -9.45
N ALA A 341 -19.06 -29.23 -9.43
CA ALA A 341 -18.35 -30.52 -9.44
C ALA A 341 -16.84 -30.27 -9.26
N GLU A 342 -16.38 -30.53 -8.04
CA GLU A 342 -15.04 -31.01 -7.65
C GLU A 342 -13.76 -30.24 -8.06
N ILE A 343 -13.11 -29.73 -7.00
CA ILE A 343 -11.66 -29.70 -6.71
C ILE A 343 -10.89 -28.41 -7.09
N GLY A 344 -10.61 -27.63 -6.03
CA GLY A 344 -9.58 -26.59 -5.98
C GLY A 344 -10.02 -25.36 -5.20
N VAL A 345 -10.34 -25.49 -3.90
CA VAL A 345 -10.77 -24.36 -3.08
C VAL A 345 -9.60 -23.38 -2.94
N SER A 346 -9.67 -22.27 -3.67
CA SER A 346 -8.84 -21.09 -3.44
C SER A 346 -9.72 -20.10 -2.69
N HIS A 347 -9.33 -19.76 -1.47
CA HIS A 347 -10.08 -18.83 -0.62
C HIS A 347 -9.86 -17.38 -1.10
N PRO A 348 -10.85 -16.50 -0.96
CA PRO A 348 -10.68 -15.08 -1.24
C PRO A 348 -9.66 -14.47 -0.26
N ALA A 349 -8.75 -13.64 -0.75
CA ALA A 349 -7.66 -13.05 0.04
C ALA A 349 -8.10 -12.15 1.23
N SER A 350 -9.38 -11.76 1.28
CA SER A 350 -9.97 -11.07 2.44
C SER A 350 -10.17 -12.01 3.64
N ALA A 351 -10.48 -13.29 3.38
CA ALA A 351 -10.58 -14.30 4.43
C ALA A 351 -9.21 -14.54 5.06
N SER A 352 -8.14 -14.65 4.26
CA SER A 352 -6.80 -14.87 4.80
C SER A 352 -6.31 -13.72 5.67
N SER A 353 -6.57 -12.45 5.30
CA SER A 353 -6.19 -11.31 6.15
C SER A 353 -6.98 -11.25 7.45
N LEU A 354 -8.27 -11.58 7.42
CA LEU A 354 -9.11 -11.66 8.61
C LEU A 354 -8.66 -12.76 9.56
N VAL A 355 -8.36 -13.94 9.01
CA VAL A 355 -7.89 -15.11 9.77
C VAL A 355 -6.56 -14.80 10.45
N ASP A 356 -5.60 -14.21 9.74
CA ASP A 356 -4.30 -13.82 10.29
C ASP A 356 -4.45 -12.79 11.42
N GLU A 357 -5.24 -11.72 11.20
CA GLU A 357 -5.46 -10.65 12.18
C GLU A 357 -6.20 -11.13 13.42
N ALA A 358 -7.23 -11.98 13.25
CA ALA A 358 -7.95 -12.58 14.35
C ALA A 358 -7.05 -13.50 15.20
N GLN A 359 -6.13 -14.23 14.55
CA GLN A 359 -5.16 -15.07 15.23
C GLN A 359 -4.15 -14.25 16.03
N GLU A 360 -3.55 -13.23 15.42
CA GLU A 360 -2.61 -12.32 16.10
C GLU A 360 -3.27 -11.62 17.30
N ALA A 361 -4.51 -11.15 17.11
CA ALA A 361 -5.33 -10.57 18.17
C ALA A 361 -5.60 -11.54 19.33
N TYR A 362 -5.91 -12.80 19.03
CA TYR A 362 -6.12 -13.84 20.03
C TYR A 362 -4.84 -14.12 20.83
N GLU A 363 -3.70 -14.27 20.17
CA GLU A 363 -2.41 -14.50 20.83
C GLU A 363 -2.01 -13.32 21.74
N ALA A 364 -2.22 -12.09 21.27
CA ALA A 364 -1.99 -10.87 22.05
C ALA A 364 -2.89 -10.82 23.30
N SER A 365 -4.18 -11.17 23.15
CA SER A 365 -5.15 -11.22 24.26
C SER A 365 -4.77 -12.29 25.29
N LYS A 366 -4.33 -13.46 24.83
CA LYS A 366 -3.86 -14.55 25.71
C LYS A 366 -2.58 -14.19 26.46
N ALA A 367 -1.65 -13.48 25.82
CA ALA A 367 -0.46 -12.97 26.49
C ALA A 367 -0.83 -11.94 27.57
N ARG A 368 -1.75 -11.02 27.24
CA ARG A 368 -2.28 -9.99 28.15
C ARG A 368 -3.00 -10.59 29.36
N ALA A 369 -3.81 -11.63 29.18
CA ALA A 369 -4.52 -12.30 30.26
C ALA A 369 -3.59 -12.88 31.35
N LYS A 370 -2.32 -13.16 31.00
CA LYS A 370 -1.30 -13.63 31.96
C LYS A 370 -0.60 -12.49 32.71
N MET A 371 -0.84 -11.24 32.33
CA MET A 371 -0.20 -10.07 32.93
C MET A 371 -1.02 -9.55 34.12
N ALA A 372 -0.53 -9.78 35.34
CA ALA A 372 -1.19 -9.32 36.58
C ALA A 372 -1.39 -7.79 36.68
N SER A 373 -0.67 -7.00 35.88
CA SER A 373 -0.79 -5.54 35.84
C SER A 373 -1.89 -5.02 34.92
N GLN A 374 -2.49 -5.88 34.09
CA GLN A 374 -3.53 -5.48 33.14
C GLN A 374 -4.90 -5.67 33.77
N VAL A 375 -5.73 -4.64 33.68
CA VAL A 375 -7.13 -4.71 34.12
C VAL A 375 -7.92 -5.36 33.00
N GLN A 376 -8.51 -6.51 33.28
CA GLN A 376 -9.51 -7.14 32.43
C GLN A 376 -10.85 -6.43 32.63
N ASN A 377 -11.54 -6.10 31.54
CA ASN A 377 -12.85 -5.45 31.60
C ASN A 377 -13.88 -6.25 30.79
N GLY A 378 -14.76 -6.96 31.50
CA GLY A 378 -15.85 -7.72 30.91
C GLY A 378 -17.12 -6.91 30.62
N ALA A 379 -17.14 -5.61 30.96
CA ALA A 379 -18.29 -4.75 30.67
C ALA A 379 -18.28 -4.31 29.20
N VAL A 380 -19.35 -4.65 28.46
CA VAL A 380 -19.51 -4.32 27.05
C VAL A 380 -20.69 -3.37 26.87
N ASP A 381 -20.41 -2.11 26.54
CA ASP A 381 -21.41 -1.19 25.99
C ASP A 381 -21.27 -1.16 24.46
N ARG A 382 -22.13 -1.93 23.78
CA ARG A 382 -22.08 -2.06 22.32
C ARG A 382 -22.38 -0.74 21.61
N GLN A 383 -23.20 0.13 22.19
CA GLN A 383 -23.51 1.43 21.58
C GLN A 383 -22.32 2.38 21.71
N GLU A 384 -21.64 2.39 22.85
CA GLU A 384 -20.38 3.14 23.03
C GLU A 384 -19.31 2.66 22.04
N ILE A 385 -19.15 1.34 21.90
CA ILE A 385 -18.18 0.75 20.96
C ILE A 385 -18.53 1.15 19.52
N LEU A 386 -19.79 1.03 19.11
CA LEU A 386 -20.23 1.44 17.77
C LEU A 386 -19.97 2.92 17.51
N ASP A 387 -20.36 3.79 18.45
CA ASP A 387 -20.21 5.25 18.31
C ASP A 387 -18.74 5.67 18.23
N ALA A 388 -17.85 4.96 18.94
CA ALA A 388 -16.42 5.26 18.99
C ALA A 388 -15.60 4.65 17.84
N THR A 389 -16.00 3.47 17.35
CA THR A 389 -15.17 2.64 16.45
C THR A 389 -15.76 2.41 15.08
N GLY A 390 -17.08 2.58 14.91
CA GLY A 390 -17.81 2.14 13.71
C GLY A 390 -18.09 0.63 13.64
N VAL A 391 -17.54 -0.15 14.58
CA VAL A 391 -17.71 -1.61 14.62
C VAL A 391 -19.02 -1.98 15.31
N VAL A 392 -19.91 -2.65 14.59
CA VAL A 392 -21.11 -3.28 15.16
C VAL A 392 -20.70 -4.64 15.72
N LEU A 393 -20.94 -4.84 17.02
CA LEU A 393 -20.73 -6.14 17.67
C LEU A 393 -22.04 -6.94 17.73
N PRO A 394 -22.01 -8.26 17.45
CA PRO A 394 -23.21 -9.09 17.55
C PRO A 394 -23.69 -9.23 19.00
N GLU A 395 -24.94 -9.63 19.15
CA GLU A 395 -25.43 -10.10 20.45
C GLU A 395 -24.79 -11.44 20.78
N LEU A 396 -24.23 -11.56 21.98
CA LEU A 396 -23.67 -12.83 22.43
C LEU A 396 -24.79 -13.69 23.03
N PRO A 397 -24.71 -15.03 22.89
CA PRO A 397 -25.56 -15.95 23.61
C PRO A 397 -25.57 -15.64 25.12
N GLY A 398 -26.74 -15.67 25.76
CA GLY A 398 -26.92 -15.22 27.14
C GLY A 398 -26.11 -16.01 28.20
N GLU A 399 -25.64 -17.21 27.85
CA GLU A 399 -24.80 -18.06 28.70
C GLU A 399 -23.29 -17.77 28.53
N TRP A 400 -22.91 -16.94 27.56
CA TRP A 400 -21.52 -16.57 27.32
C TRP A 400 -21.09 -15.42 28.22
N THR A 401 -19.91 -15.56 28.83
CA THR A 401 -19.37 -14.54 29.73
C THR A 401 -18.19 -13.84 29.08
N VAL A 402 -18.31 -12.52 28.88
CA VAL A 402 -17.21 -11.68 28.41
C VAL A 402 -16.22 -11.46 29.55
N THR A 403 -14.96 -11.78 29.29
CA THR A 403 -13.87 -11.64 30.27
C THR A 403 -13.02 -10.40 30.01
N ASP A 404 -12.83 -10.03 28.75
CA ASP A 404 -12.12 -8.83 28.36
C ASP A 404 -12.64 -8.29 27.02
N THR A 405 -12.66 -6.97 26.85
CA THR A 405 -12.97 -6.33 25.56
C THR A 405 -11.99 -5.20 25.32
N GLN A 406 -11.37 -5.20 24.15
CA GLN A 406 -10.31 -4.25 23.81
C GLN A 406 -10.36 -3.83 22.35
N LEU A 407 -9.89 -2.60 22.10
CA LEU A 407 -9.55 -2.18 20.75
C LEU A 407 -8.23 -2.82 20.35
N TYR A 408 -8.20 -3.38 19.15
CA TYR A 408 -7.01 -3.95 18.56
C TYR A 408 -6.71 -3.19 17.26
N PRO A 409 -5.50 -2.66 17.09
CA PRO A 409 -5.09 -2.11 15.82
C PRO A 409 -4.77 -3.26 14.86
N SER A 410 -5.46 -3.34 13.73
CA SER A 410 -5.23 -4.36 12.69
C SER A 410 -4.96 -3.73 11.33
N ASP A 411 -4.42 -4.50 10.38
CA ASP A 411 -4.32 -4.05 8.98
C ASP A 411 -5.71 -3.84 8.32
N LEU A 412 -6.80 -4.29 8.97
CA LEU A 412 -8.20 -4.10 8.56
C LEU A 412 -8.81 -2.76 9.05
N GLY A 413 -8.14 -2.06 9.97
CA GLY A 413 -8.61 -0.81 10.56
C GLY A 413 -8.82 -0.91 12.06
N THR A 414 -9.77 -0.14 12.59
CA THR A 414 -10.17 -0.24 14.00
C THR A 414 -10.90 -1.56 14.16
N SER A 415 -10.34 -2.48 14.95
CA SER A 415 -11.00 -3.72 15.30
C SER A 415 -11.22 -3.83 16.81
N VAL A 416 -12.19 -4.65 17.16
CA VAL A 416 -12.56 -4.96 18.54
C VAL A 416 -12.34 -6.44 18.76
N VAL A 417 -11.69 -6.76 19.86
CA VAL A 417 -11.44 -8.14 20.28
C VAL A 417 -12.12 -8.33 21.62
N MET A 418 -12.93 -9.36 21.70
CA MET A 418 -13.67 -9.73 22.89
C MET A 418 -13.30 -11.15 23.29
N SER A 419 -12.67 -11.30 24.45
CA SER A 419 -12.38 -12.61 25.03
C SER A 419 -13.60 -13.12 25.79
N VAL A 420 -14.04 -14.32 25.44
CA VAL A 420 -15.30 -14.90 25.90
C VAL A 420 -15.07 -16.30 26.44
N VAL A 421 -15.82 -16.64 27.49
CA VAL A 421 -15.95 -18.00 27.99
C VAL A 421 -17.35 -18.50 27.67
N THR A 422 -17.45 -19.64 26.97
CA THR A 422 -18.73 -20.26 26.61
C THR A 422 -19.38 -20.96 27.81
N GLU A 423 -20.60 -21.48 27.64
CA GLU A 423 -21.29 -22.27 28.67
C GLU A 423 -20.54 -23.56 29.07
N GLU A 424 -19.67 -24.07 28.20
CA GLU A 424 -18.86 -25.27 28.43
C GLU A 424 -17.46 -24.95 29.00
N ASP A 425 -17.24 -23.73 29.49
CA ASP A 425 -15.96 -23.23 30.02
C ASP A 425 -14.84 -23.18 28.94
N GLU A 426 -15.23 -23.01 27.68
CA GLU A 426 -14.29 -22.91 26.55
C GLU A 426 -13.84 -21.47 26.36
N GLN A 427 -12.52 -21.25 26.28
CA GLN A 427 -11.94 -19.92 26.04
C GLN A 427 -11.84 -19.65 24.54
N ILE A 428 -12.60 -18.66 24.09
CA ILE A 428 -12.61 -18.20 22.70
C ILE A 428 -12.42 -16.67 22.66
N SER A 429 -12.12 -16.14 21.49
CA SER A 429 -12.13 -14.70 21.24
C SER A 429 -12.88 -14.38 19.96
N LEU A 430 -13.76 -13.40 20.04
CA LEU A 430 -14.44 -12.78 18.91
C LEU A 430 -13.63 -11.57 18.46
N PHE A 431 -13.19 -11.60 17.22
CA PHE A 431 -12.61 -10.48 16.51
C PHE A 431 -13.67 -9.87 15.58
N ALA A 432 -13.79 -8.55 15.61
CA ALA A 432 -14.72 -7.80 14.76
C ALA A 432 -14.02 -6.58 14.16
N ALA A 433 -14.12 -6.40 12.84
CA ALA A 433 -13.55 -5.25 12.13
C ALA A 433 -14.54 -4.69 11.09
N GLU A 434 -14.58 -3.36 10.95
CA GLU A 434 -15.40 -2.69 9.93
C GLU A 434 -14.76 -2.88 8.54
N GLU A 435 -15.26 -3.84 7.76
CA GLU A 435 -14.77 -4.15 6.42
C GLU A 435 -15.91 -4.58 5.50
N GLU A 436 -15.99 -3.99 4.30
CA GLU A 436 -16.69 -4.61 3.16
C GLU A 436 -15.81 -5.75 2.64
N THR A 437 -15.86 -6.89 3.32
CA THR A 437 -15.24 -8.11 2.85
C THR A 437 -16.02 -8.67 1.64
N SER A 438 -15.47 -9.68 0.99
CA SER A 438 -16.22 -10.49 0.02
C SER A 438 -16.19 -11.94 0.50
N ILE A 439 -16.43 -12.11 1.81
CA ILE A 439 -16.49 -13.41 2.47
C ILE A 439 -17.96 -13.80 2.63
N SER A 440 -18.19 -15.06 2.96
CA SER A 440 -19.54 -15.62 3.07
C SER A 440 -20.27 -15.03 4.28
N GLU A 441 -21.58 -14.81 4.14
CA GLU A 441 -22.49 -14.52 5.27
C GLU A 441 -22.64 -15.75 6.19
N LEU A 442 -22.37 -16.95 5.67
CA LEU A 442 -22.33 -18.18 6.46
C LEU A 442 -20.91 -18.43 7.01
N PRO A 443 -20.78 -18.82 8.30
CA PRO A 443 -19.51 -19.21 8.90
C PRO A 443 -18.77 -20.28 8.12
N ALA A 444 -17.46 -20.06 7.95
CA ALA A 444 -16.52 -21.04 7.43
C ALA A 444 -15.33 -21.20 8.38
N THR A 445 -14.82 -22.41 8.53
CA THR A 445 -13.61 -22.68 9.32
C THR A 445 -12.38 -22.90 8.45
N GLU A 446 -11.25 -22.38 8.92
CA GLU A 446 -9.92 -22.69 8.42
C GLU A 446 -8.98 -23.05 9.57
N VAL A 447 -7.95 -23.87 9.29
CA VAL A 447 -6.85 -24.12 10.22
C VAL A 447 -5.64 -23.31 9.78
N ASN A 448 -5.29 -22.29 10.55
CA ASN A 448 -4.13 -21.43 10.32
C ASN A 448 -3.08 -21.63 11.42
N HIS A 449 -1.84 -21.92 11.05
CA HIS A 449 -0.72 -22.20 11.99
C HIS A 449 -1.04 -23.19 13.14
N GLY A 450 -1.98 -24.12 12.92
CA GLY A 450 -2.39 -25.11 13.92
C GLY A 450 -3.50 -24.66 14.87
N MET A 451 -4.07 -23.46 14.68
CA MET A 451 -5.28 -23.00 15.35
C MET A 451 -6.44 -22.95 14.36
N THR A 452 -7.63 -23.32 14.83
CA THR A 452 -8.85 -23.19 14.04
C THR A 452 -9.40 -21.78 14.21
N VAL A 453 -9.79 -21.18 13.09
CA VAL A 453 -10.49 -19.90 13.01
C VAL A 453 -11.78 -20.10 12.24
N ALA A 454 -12.91 -19.69 12.81
CA ALA A 454 -14.19 -19.59 12.11
C ALA A 454 -14.42 -18.13 11.74
N TYR A 455 -14.89 -17.83 10.52
CA TYR A 455 -15.07 -16.46 10.07
C TYR A 455 -16.27 -16.30 9.14
N TRP A 456 -16.91 -15.13 9.17
CA TRP A 456 -18.04 -14.74 8.33
C TRP A 456 -18.17 -13.22 8.24
N GLU A 457 -19.06 -12.77 7.36
CA GLU A 457 -19.46 -11.37 7.25
C GLU A 457 -20.88 -11.18 7.77
N GLU A 458 -21.08 -10.11 8.52
CA GLU A 458 -22.39 -9.72 9.00
C GLU A 458 -22.60 -8.22 8.77
N GLY A 459 -23.50 -7.88 7.85
CA GLY A 459 -23.73 -6.50 7.44
C GLY A 459 -22.50 -5.88 6.77
N SER A 460 -21.78 -5.03 7.51
CA SER A 460 -20.54 -4.36 7.05
C SER A 460 -19.34 -4.68 7.95
N VAL A 461 -19.45 -5.73 8.76
CA VAL A 461 -18.43 -6.15 9.73
C VAL A 461 -17.97 -7.55 9.38
N ALA A 462 -16.65 -7.72 9.35
CA ALA A 462 -16.01 -9.00 9.27
C ALA A 462 -15.81 -9.56 10.68
N LEU A 463 -16.29 -10.78 10.91
CA LEU A 463 -16.26 -11.45 12.20
C LEU A 463 -15.39 -12.71 12.12
N ALA A 464 -14.63 -12.96 13.19
CA ALA A 464 -13.88 -14.19 13.35
C ALA A 464 -13.88 -14.67 14.80
N LEU A 465 -14.07 -15.97 14.98
CA LEU A 465 -13.92 -16.68 16.25
C LEU A 465 -12.64 -17.51 16.22
N VAL A 466 -11.85 -17.38 17.29
CA VAL A 466 -10.59 -18.11 17.48
C VAL A 466 -10.57 -18.70 18.89
N GLY A 467 -10.13 -19.94 19.05
CA GLY A 467 -10.02 -20.56 20.35
C GLY A 467 -9.27 -21.89 20.34
N GLU A 468 -8.95 -22.40 21.53
CA GLU A 468 -8.38 -23.76 21.71
C GLU A 468 -9.49 -24.84 21.71
N VAL A 469 -10.41 -24.76 20.74
CA VAL A 469 -11.49 -25.71 20.52
C VAL A 469 -11.29 -26.40 19.16
N ASP A 470 -11.86 -27.57 18.97
CA ASP A 470 -11.75 -28.27 17.69
C ASP A 470 -12.59 -27.59 16.59
N ALA A 471 -12.27 -27.89 15.33
CA ALA A 471 -12.90 -27.23 14.19
C ALA A 471 -14.43 -27.43 14.12
N PRO A 472 -14.98 -28.65 14.36
CA PRO A 472 -16.42 -28.84 14.41
C PRO A 472 -17.11 -28.00 15.49
N ARG A 473 -16.51 -27.90 16.68
CA ARG A 473 -17.07 -27.11 17.78
C ARG A 473 -17.00 -25.61 17.49
N LEU A 474 -15.89 -25.12 16.94
CA LEU A 474 -15.75 -23.70 16.58
C LEU A 474 -16.73 -23.28 15.47
N GLN A 475 -17.00 -24.18 14.52
CA GLN A 475 -18.03 -23.97 13.49
C GLN A 475 -19.42 -23.84 14.12
N GLU A 476 -19.79 -24.75 15.02
CA GLU A 476 -21.08 -24.72 15.73
C GLU A 476 -21.26 -23.40 16.52
N LEU A 477 -20.22 -22.97 17.24
CA LEU A 477 -20.24 -21.72 17.99
C LEU A 477 -20.41 -20.50 17.06
N ALA A 478 -19.78 -20.52 15.88
CA ALA A 478 -19.91 -19.46 14.89
C ALA A 478 -21.28 -19.41 14.23
N GLU A 479 -21.85 -20.58 13.89
CA GLU A 479 -23.23 -20.69 13.36
C GLU A 479 -24.26 -20.19 14.37
N ASN A 480 -24.13 -20.59 15.63
CA ASN A 480 -25.00 -20.11 16.71
C ASN A 480 -24.89 -18.60 16.92
N LEU A 481 -23.71 -18.01 16.72
CA LEU A 481 -23.54 -16.56 16.83
C LEU A 481 -24.15 -15.82 15.64
N ALA A 482 -23.93 -16.31 14.42
CA ALA A 482 -24.48 -15.73 13.19
C ALA A 482 -26.02 -15.82 13.11
N ASP A 483 -26.62 -16.86 13.70
CA ASP A 483 -28.09 -17.02 13.76
C ASP A 483 -28.76 -16.15 14.84
N ASN A 484 -27.99 -15.60 15.79
CA ASN A 484 -28.48 -14.76 16.89
C ASN A 484 -28.42 -13.25 16.62
N SER A 485 -27.99 -12.84 15.42
CA SER A 485 -27.75 -11.44 15.06
C SER A 485 -28.92 -10.71 14.40
#